data_AF-A0A955QLY8-F1
#
_entry.id   AF-A0A955QLY8-F1
#
_cell.length_a   1.000
_cell.length_b   1.000
_cell.length_c   1.000
_cell.angle_alpha   90.00
_cell.angle_beta   90.00
_cell.angle_gamma   90.00
#
_symmetry.space_group_name_H-M   'P 1'
#
loop_
_entity.id
_entity.type
_entity.pdbx_description
1 polymer ?
#
loop_
_entity_poly.entity_id
_entity_poly.type
_entity_poly.pdbx_seq_one_letter_code
_entity_poly.pdbx_strand_id
1 'polypeptide(L)'
;MSKGHNQGDIRRSAGSGDPSGAPAKKTACGACGAPHGSFYDRKIRRIRDLSCGERRIYLEVEVRRVQCHGCGKVKQEKFPWLAANPFYTKRFAWYVGRRCRETAVKEVAKELKLNWKTVKSLEKEYMQAQLRRTGMPGPKAIGIDEISLKKGHTYRIVVSDLVRRRPIWFGGVDRSEQSMALFYQWLEAKKTADIKLVVMDMWRAFESSTMKHAPQAAILYDKFHVMRHLSKALDTVRKQEYKRLAERDRSFIKGQKYTLLSSKKNLTLEGRTALKKLFSANKRLNTAYLLKESFGQ
;
A
#
# COMPACT_ATOMS: atom_id res chain seq x y z
N MET A 1 -28.54 -21.11 42.81
CA MET A 1 -29.41 -22.09 42.12
C MET A 1 -30.18 -21.29 41.07
N SER A 2 -30.13 -21.50 39.75
CA SER A 2 -29.65 -22.61 38.92
C SER A 2 -29.20 -22.04 37.56
N LYS A 3 -28.12 -22.59 36.99
CA LYS A 3 -27.62 -22.28 35.64
C LYS A 3 -28.39 -23.12 34.62
N GLY A 4 -29.11 -22.49 33.70
CA GLY A 4 -29.72 -23.15 32.53
C GLY A 4 -28.67 -23.37 31.43
N HIS A 5 -28.33 -24.63 31.17
CA HIS A 5 -27.64 -25.06 29.95
C HIS A 5 -28.69 -25.32 28.87
N ASN A 6 -28.63 -24.57 27.76
CA ASN A 6 -29.45 -24.83 26.58
C ASN A 6 -28.60 -25.61 25.57
N GLN A 7 -28.72 -26.94 25.57
CA GLN A 7 -28.15 -27.81 24.54
C GLN A 7 -29.04 -27.70 23.28
N GLY A 8 -28.55 -27.02 22.26
CA GLY A 8 -29.19 -27.00 20.94
C GLY A 8 -28.93 -28.32 20.22
N ASP A 9 -30.00 -29.07 19.97
CA ASP A 9 -30.02 -30.34 19.25
C ASP A 9 -29.36 -30.24 17.87
N ILE A 10 -28.25 -30.96 17.71
CA ILE A 10 -27.61 -31.23 16.42
C ILE A 10 -28.32 -32.47 15.84
N ARG A 11 -29.26 -32.26 14.91
CA ARG A 11 -29.77 -33.35 14.07
C ARG A 11 -28.63 -33.87 13.17
N ARG A 12 -28.01 -34.99 13.59
CA ARG A 12 -27.16 -35.82 12.73
C ARG A 12 -28.06 -36.70 11.88
N SER A 13 -27.93 -36.62 10.56
CA SER A 13 -28.41 -37.70 9.69
C SER A 13 -27.53 -38.92 9.92
N ALA A 14 -28.13 -40.03 10.36
CA ALA A 14 -27.45 -41.31 10.51
C ALA A 14 -26.98 -41.79 9.13
N GLY A 15 -25.66 -41.86 8.92
CA GLY A 15 -25.08 -42.44 7.72
C GLY A 15 -25.19 -43.96 7.80
N SER A 16 -26.05 -44.53 6.97
CA SER A 16 -26.02 -45.94 6.61
C SER A 16 -24.69 -46.24 5.92
N GLY A 17 -23.93 -47.20 6.46
CA GLY A 17 -22.75 -47.74 5.79
C GLY A 17 -23.16 -48.46 4.50
N ASP A 18 -22.47 -48.15 3.42
CA ASP A 18 -22.59 -48.85 2.14
C ASP A 18 -21.21 -49.43 1.80
N PRO A 19 -21.04 -50.77 1.80
CA PRO A 19 -19.86 -51.44 1.29
C PRO A 19 -20.11 -51.84 -0.16
N SER A 20 -19.82 -50.96 -1.12
CA SER A 20 -19.86 -51.32 -2.54
C SER A 20 -18.84 -50.53 -3.37
N GLY A 21 -18.09 -51.27 -4.20
CA GLY A 21 -16.89 -50.82 -4.94
C GLY A 21 -17.16 -49.72 -5.97
N ALA A 22 -17.13 -48.47 -5.53
CA ALA A 22 -16.88 -47.34 -6.42
C ALA A 22 -15.40 -47.38 -6.88
N PRO A 23 -15.09 -47.19 -8.18
CA PRO A 23 -13.71 -47.09 -8.65
C PRO A 23 -13.00 -46.01 -7.82
N ALA A 24 -11.83 -46.35 -7.29
CA ALA A 24 -11.06 -45.45 -6.44
C ALA A 24 -10.89 -44.11 -7.17
N LYS A 25 -11.59 -43.08 -6.69
CA LYS A 25 -11.61 -41.76 -7.31
C LYS A 25 -10.16 -41.26 -7.39
N LYS A 26 -9.64 -41.14 -8.62
CA LYS A 26 -8.27 -40.67 -8.89
C LYS A 26 -8.03 -39.38 -8.11
N THR A 27 -7.01 -39.38 -7.25
CA THR A 27 -6.67 -38.23 -6.41
C THR A 27 -5.39 -37.61 -6.95
N ALA A 28 -5.41 -36.32 -7.27
CA ALA A 28 -4.25 -35.62 -7.81
C ALA A 28 -3.37 -35.05 -6.69
N CYS A 29 -2.05 -35.19 -6.83
CA CYS A 29 -1.10 -34.53 -5.93
C CYS A 29 -1.24 -33.01 -6.05
N GLY A 30 -1.48 -32.31 -4.93
CA GLY A 30 -1.63 -30.86 -4.95
C GLY A 30 -0.36 -30.05 -5.25
N ALA A 31 0.80 -30.72 -5.29
CA ALA A 31 2.09 -30.11 -5.62
C ALA A 31 2.46 -30.27 -7.10
N CYS A 32 2.51 -31.50 -7.61
CA CYS A 32 2.93 -31.77 -9.00
C CYS A 32 1.77 -32.11 -9.96
N GLY A 33 0.54 -32.26 -9.45
CA GLY A 33 -0.63 -32.61 -10.28
C GLY A 33 -0.74 -34.08 -10.67
N ALA A 34 0.26 -34.92 -10.35
CA ALA A 34 0.27 -36.32 -10.75
C ALA A 34 -0.95 -37.08 -10.20
N PRO A 35 -1.70 -37.83 -11.04
CA PRO A 35 -2.84 -38.61 -10.61
C PRO A 35 -2.40 -39.86 -9.85
N HIS A 36 -3.09 -40.18 -8.77
CA HIS A 36 -2.87 -41.39 -7.98
C HIS A 36 -4.16 -42.22 -7.91
N GLY A 37 -4.03 -43.53 -8.07
CA GLY A 37 -5.16 -44.48 -8.02
C GLY A 37 -5.69 -44.74 -6.61
N SER A 38 -4.94 -44.36 -5.57
CA SER A 38 -5.34 -44.46 -4.16
C SER A 38 -4.90 -43.21 -3.39
N PHE A 39 -5.35 -43.10 -2.14
CA PHE A 39 -4.94 -42.04 -1.21
C PHE A 39 -4.28 -42.67 0.02
N TYR A 40 -3.32 -41.96 0.61
CA TYR A 40 -2.63 -42.32 1.84
C TYR A 40 -3.58 -42.27 3.04
N ASP A 41 -4.27 -41.14 3.21
CA ASP A 41 -5.32 -40.96 4.22
C ASP A 41 -6.29 -39.84 3.81
N ARG A 42 -7.30 -39.61 4.65
CA ARG A 42 -8.32 -38.58 4.47
C ARG A 42 -8.65 -37.88 5.79
N LYS A 43 -9.03 -36.60 5.70
CA LYS A 43 -9.47 -35.82 6.86
C LYS A 43 -10.62 -34.88 6.47
N ILE A 44 -11.66 -34.83 7.29
CA ILE A 44 -12.71 -33.82 7.16
C ILE A 44 -12.14 -32.46 7.57
N ARG A 45 -12.29 -31.46 6.70
CA ARG A 45 -11.90 -30.08 6.95
C ARG A 45 -13.13 -29.19 6.85
N ARG A 46 -13.30 -28.35 7.87
CA ARG A 46 -14.28 -27.28 7.87
C ARG A 46 -13.70 -26.03 7.22
N ILE A 47 -14.33 -25.56 6.16
CA ILE A 47 -13.87 -24.45 5.32
C ILE A 47 -14.90 -23.32 5.41
N ARG A 48 -14.45 -22.12 5.76
CA ARG A 48 -15.31 -20.93 5.83
C ARG A 48 -15.67 -20.46 4.42
N ASP A 49 -16.95 -20.19 4.22
CA ASP A 49 -17.47 -19.65 2.97
C ASP A 49 -18.25 -18.34 3.18
N LEU A 50 -18.74 -17.75 2.08
CA LEU A 50 -19.60 -16.57 2.11
C LEU A 50 -20.79 -16.78 3.07
N SER A 51 -21.11 -15.76 3.86
CA SER A 51 -22.32 -15.78 4.69
C SER A 51 -23.57 -15.74 3.80
N CYS A 52 -24.66 -16.31 4.29
CA CYS A 52 -26.01 -16.09 3.74
C CYS A 52 -26.79 -15.29 4.78
N GLY A 53 -27.06 -14.02 4.48
CA GLY A 53 -27.51 -13.04 5.48
C GLY A 53 -26.54 -13.00 6.66
N GLU A 54 -27.08 -13.08 7.87
CA GLU A 54 -26.31 -13.07 9.12
C GLU A 54 -25.66 -14.42 9.45
N ARG A 55 -25.99 -15.48 8.70
CA ARG A 55 -25.55 -16.85 9.01
C ARG A 55 -24.20 -17.16 8.39
N ARG A 56 -23.29 -17.65 9.22
CA ARG A 56 -21.98 -18.12 8.78
C ARG A 56 -22.04 -19.50 8.16
N ILE A 57 -21.82 -19.59 6.85
CA ILE A 57 -21.66 -20.86 6.15
C ILE A 57 -20.25 -21.43 6.33
N TYR A 58 -20.20 -22.74 6.56
CA TYR A 58 -18.99 -23.55 6.51
C TYR A 58 -19.27 -24.81 5.68
N LEU A 59 -18.31 -25.20 4.85
CA LEU A 59 -18.33 -26.43 4.08
C LEU A 59 -17.52 -27.49 4.82
N GLU A 60 -18.07 -28.67 5.01
CA GLU A 60 -17.32 -29.84 5.47
C GLU A 60 -16.89 -30.65 4.27
N VAL A 61 -15.58 -30.73 4.06
CA VAL A 61 -15.01 -31.35 2.86
C VAL A 61 -14.00 -32.40 3.28
N GLU A 62 -14.14 -33.60 2.73
CA GLU A 62 -13.14 -34.65 2.84
C GLU A 62 -11.92 -34.23 2.00
N VAL A 63 -10.78 -34.02 2.67
CA VAL A 63 -9.50 -33.71 2.03
C VAL A 63 -8.61 -34.94 2.09
N ARG A 64 -8.19 -35.42 0.93
CA ARG A 64 -7.35 -36.60 0.77
C ARG A 64 -5.88 -36.22 0.65
N ARG A 65 -5.00 -37.09 1.13
CA ARG A 65 -3.56 -36.99 0.93
C ARG A 65 -3.07 -38.18 0.12
N VAL A 66 -2.07 -37.95 -0.72
CA VAL A 66 -1.45 -39.00 -1.55
C VAL A 66 0.03 -39.14 -1.18
N GLN A 67 0.52 -40.37 -1.11
CA GLN A 67 1.95 -40.66 -1.04
C GLN A 67 2.53 -40.44 -2.45
N CYS A 68 3.02 -39.23 -2.71
CA CYS A 68 3.40 -38.84 -4.07
C CYS A 68 4.81 -39.30 -4.41
N HIS A 69 4.95 -40.30 -5.29
CA HIS A 69 6.24 -40.81 -5.76
C HIS A 69 7.10 -39.71 -6.40
N GLY A 70 6.53 -38.90 -7.28
CA GLY A 70 7.26 -37.80 -7.94
C GLY A 70 7.68 -36.64 -7.01
N CYS A 71 7.12 -36.54 -5.79
CA CYS A 71 7.51 -35.51 -4.82
C CYS A 71 8.26 -36.09 -3.61
N GLY A 72 8.38 -37.42 -3.51
CA GLY A 72 8.97 -38.15 -2.39
C GLY A 72 8.30 -37.91 -1.02
N LYS A 73 7.08 -37.35 -0.97
CA LYS A 73 6.41 -36.94 0.29
C LYS A 73 4.89 -37.09 0.18
N VAL A 74 4.23 -37.20 1.34
CA VAL A 74 2.76 -37.10 1.44
C VAL A 74 2.32 -35.68 1.09
N LYS A 75 1.40 -35.55 0.13
CA LYS A 75 0.85 -34.26 -0.32
C LYS A 75 -0.67 -34.27 -0.24
N GLN A 76 -1.26 -33.14 0.17
CA GLN A 76 -2.72 -32.98 0.10
C GLN A 76 -3.15 -32.78 -1.35
N GLU A 77 -4.35 -33.23 -1.70
CA GLU A 77 -4.99 -32.82 -2.94
C GLU A 77 -5.24 -31.29 -2.94
N LYS A 78 -5.34 -30.70 -4.13
CA LYS A 78 -5.57 -29.26 -4.29
C LYS A 78 -6.92 -29.02 -4.92
N PHE A 79 -7.71 -28.17 -4.26
CA PHE A 79 -9.00 -27.74 -4.76
C PHE A 79 -8.88 -26.37 -5.44
N PRO A 80 -9.32 -26.20 -6.70
CA PRO A 80 -9.19 -24.92 -7.42
C PRO A 80 -10.07 -23.80 -6.83
N TRP A 81 -11.09 -24.17 -6.07
CA TRP A 81 -12.02 -23.26 -5.40
C TRP A 81 -11.58 -22.88 -3.98
N LEU A 82 -10.49 -23.44 -3.45
CA LEU A 82 -9.90 -23.02 -2.18
C LEU A 82 -8.97 -21.82 -2.35
N ALA A 83 -8.91 -20.98 -1.31
CA ALA A 83 -7.88 -19.96 -1.18
C ALA A 83 -6.51 -20.60 -0.89
N ALA A 84 -5.43 -19.82 -0.96
CA ALA A 84 -4.10 -20.27 -0.54
C ALA A 84 -4.08 -20.71 0.93
N ASN A 85 -4.91 -20.06 1.76
CA ASN A 85 -5.26 -20.58 3.08
C ASN A 85 -6.38 -21.63 2.94
N PRO A 86 -6.12 -22.91 3.26
CA PRO A 86 -7.05 -24.00 2.98
C PRO A 86 -8.30 -24.03 3.87
N PHE A 87 -8.43 -23.10 4.82
CA PHE A 87 -9.61 -22.95 5.68
C PHE A 87 -10.66 -21.99 5.10
N TYR A 88 -10.43 -21.42 3.90
CA TYR A 88 -11.33 -20.46 3.27
C TYR A 88 -11.56 -20.79 1.80
N THR A 89 -12.78 -20.59 1.32
CA THR A 89 -13.04 -20.63 -0.12
C THR A 89 -12.39 -19.42 -0.81
N LYS A 90 -12.04 -19.59 -2.08
CA LYS A 90 -11.53 -18.51 -2.92
C LYS A 90 -12.54 -17.37 -3.03
N ARG A 91 -13.84 -17.69 -3.19
CA ARG A 91 -14.90 -16.67 -3.22
C ARG A 91 -14.99 -15.87 -1.91
N PHE A 92 -14.78 -16.51 -0.76
CA PHE A 92 -14.69 -15.80 0.52
C PHE A 92 -13.46 -14.90 0.60
N ALA A 93 -12.29 -15.38 0.19
CA ALA A 93 -11.07 -14.57 0.13
C ALA A 93 -11.25 -13.32 -0.75
N TRP A 94 -11.95 -13.45 -1.88
CA TRP A 94 -12.26 -12.34 -2.78
C TRP A 94 -13.26 -11.36 -2.20
N TYR A 95 -14.25 -11.83 -1.45
CA TYR A 95 -15.13 -10.96 -0.68
C TYR A 95 -14.35 -10.15 0.35
N VAL A 96 -13.50 -10.80 1.14
CA VAL A 96 -12.64 -10.13 2.14
C VAL A 96 -11.76 -9.07 1.48
N GLY A 97 -11.06 -9.43 0.39
CA GLY A 97 -10.18 -8.52 -0.31
C GLY A 97 -10.90 -7.30 -0.90
N ARG A 98 -12.12 -7.47 -1.44
CA ARG A 98 -12.94 -6.34 -1.89
C ARG A 98 -13.33 -5.43 -0.73
N ARG A 99 -13.79 -6.00 0.38
CA ARG A 99 -14.18 -5.25 1.58
C ARG A 99 -13.03 -4.42 2.15
N CYS A 100 -11.81 -4.96 2.14
CA CYS A 100 -10.61 -4.26 2.61
C CYS A 100 -10.22 -3.04 1.75
N ARG A 101 -10.77 -2.88 0.53
CA ARG A 101 -10.55 -1.67 -0.29
C ARG A 101 -11.31 -0.46 0.24
N GLU A 102 -12.43 -0.70 0.91
CA GLU A 102 -13.37 0.33 1.39
C GLU A 102 -13.27 0.52 2.89
N THR A 103 -12.69 -0.43 3.62
CA THR A 103 -12.73 -0.48 5.07
C THR A 103 -11.42 -1.03 5.63
N ALA A 104 -10.97 -0.45 6.74
CA ALA A 104 -9.73 -0.87 7.37
C ALA A 104 -9.73 -2.36 7.73
N VAL A 105 -8.60 -3.04 7.52
CA VAL A 105 -8.41 -4.48 7.80
C VAL A 105 -8.90 -4.89 9.19
N LYS A 106 -8.69 -4.04 10.21
CA LYS A 106 -9.13 -4.31 11.59
C LYS A 106 -10.65 -4.32 11.72
N GLU A 107 -11.35 -3.42 11.05
CA GLU A 107 -12.81 -3.36 11.09
C GLU A 107 -13.43 -4.52 10.30
N VAL A 108 -12.86 -4.88 9.15
CA VAL A 108 -13.24 -6.10 8.41
C VAL A 108 -13.03 -7.36 9.27
N ALA A 109 -11.94 -7.42 10.05
CA ALA A 109 -11.67 -8.52 10.96
C ALA A 109 -12.73 -8.63 12.07
N LYS A 110 -13.15 -7.49 12.65
CA LYS A 110 -14.25 -7.46 13.64
C LYS A 110 -15.57 -7.89 13.02
N GLU A 111 -15.95 -7.31 11.88
CA GLU A 111 -17.17 -7.62 11.12
C GLU A 111 -17.29 -9.12 10.86
N LEU A 112 -16.22 -9.72 10.35
CA LEU A 112 -16.21 -11.13 9.94
C LEU A 112 -15.88 -12.09 11.09
N LYS A 113 -15.62 -11.58 12.30
CA LYS A 113 -15.12 -12.32 13.48
C LYS A 113 -13.92 -13.20 13.13
N LEU A 114 -12.91 -12.60 12.50
CA LEU A 114 -11.65 -13.24 12.11
C LEU A 114 -10.46 -12.58 12.81
N ASN A 115 -9.35 -13.31 12.92
CA ASN A 115 -8.09 -12.70 13.28
C ASN A 115 -7.64 -11.73 12.17
N TRP A 116 -7.18 -10.54 12.52
CA TRP A 116 -6.71 -9.53 11.55
C TRP A 116 -5.59 -10.05 10.64
N LYS A 117 -4.72 -10.95 11.12
CA LYS A 117 -3.67 -11.58 10.31
C LYS A 117 -4.26 -12.45 9.21
N THR A 118 -5.37 -13.12 9.49
CA THR A 118 -6.10 -13.92 8.51
C THR A 118 -6.71 -13.04 7.44
N VAL A 119 -7.42 -11.96 7.83
CA VAL A 119 -7.97 -10.97 6.89
C VAL A 119 -6.87 -10.42 5.99
N LYS A 120 -5.73 -10.01 6.57
CA LYS A 120 -4.57 -9.53 5.82
C LYS A 120 -4.01 -10.57 4.84
N SER A 121 -4.02 -11.85 5.20
CA SER A 121 -3.57 -12.92 4.29
C SER A 121 -4.52 -13.08 3.09
N LEU A 122 -5.83 -13.10 3.34
CA LEU A 122 -6.87 -13.20 2.30
C LEU A 122 -6.87 -11.96 1.39
N GLU A 123 -6.73 -10.77 1.97
CA GLU A 123 -6.58 -9.52 1.25
C GLU A 123 -5.35 -9.55 0.33
N LYS A 124 -4.19 -10.00 0.84
CA LYS A 124 -2.97 -10.13 0.03
C LYS A 124 -3.16 -11.05 -1.16
N GLU A 125 -3.82 -12.20 -0.98
CA GLU A 125 -4.12 -13.12 -2.07
C GLU A 125 -4.99 -12.46 -3.15
N TYR A 126 -6.03 -11.74 -2.73
CA TYR A 126 -6.87 -10.96 -3.63
C TYR A 126 -6.07 -9.89 -4.38
N MET A 127 -5.23 -9.11 -3.67
CA MET A 127 -4.41 -8.06 -4.27
C MET A 127 -3.38 -8.60 -5.25
N GLN A 128 -2.74 -9.73 -4.95
CA GLN A 128 -1.86 -10.43 -5.89
C GLN A 128 -2.60 -10.86 -7.16
N ALA A 129 -3.85 -11.30 -7.05
CA ALA A 129 -4.67 -11.62 -8.22
C ALA A 129 -4.99 -10.37 -9.05
N GLN A 130 -5.26 -9.22 -8.42
CA GLN A 130 -5.47 -7.96 -9.14
C GLN A 130 -4.20 -7.46 -9.85
N LEU A 131 -3.04 -7.59 -9.20
CA LEU A 131 -1.75 -7.24 -9.81
C LEU A 131 -1.46 -8.09 -11.04
N ARG A 132 -1.68 -9.41 -10.96
CA ARG A 132 -1.51 -10.31 -12.12
C ARG A 132 -2.39 -9.92 -13.31
N ARG A 133 -3.62 -9.46 -13.07
CA ARG A 133 -4.55 -9.02 -14.12
C ARG A 133 -4.17 -7.68 -14.76
N THR A 134 -3.53 -6.81 -13.99
CA THR A 134 -3.19 -5.46 -14.46
C THR A 134 -2.03 -5.47 -15.45
N GLY A 135 -1.20 -6.51 -15.41
CA GLY A 135 -0.02 -6.63 -16.28
C GLY A 135 1.06 -5.60 -15.98
N MET A 136 2.13 -5.62 -16.77
CA MET A 136 3.24 -4.68 -16.64
C MET A 136 2.81 -3.29 -17.16
N PRO A 137 2.94 -2.20 -16.39
CA PRO A 137 2.57 -0.86 -16.81
C PRO A 137 3.45 -0.35 -17.96
N GLY A 138 3.00 0.72 -18.63
CA GLY A 138 3.75 1.45 -19.67
C GLY A 138 3.47 2.94 -19.52
N PRO A 139 4.06 3.60 -18.50
CA PRO A 139 3.74 4.98 -18.17
C PRO A 139 4.45 5.95 -19.12
N LYS A 140 3.76 7.02 -19.53
CA LYS A 140 4.36 8.13 -20.30
C LYS A 140 4.86 9.26 -19.40
N ALA A 141 4.26 9.40 -18.22
CA ALA A 141 4.65 10.35 -17.20
C ALA A 141 4.67 9.65 -15.85
N ILE A 142 5.79 9.75 -15.13
CA ILE A 142 5.97 9.13 -13.82
C ILE A 142 6.24 10.16 -12.75
N GLY A 143 5.78 9.87 -11.52
CA GLY A 143 6.11 10.61 -10.31
C GLY A 143 6.96 9.74 -9.40
N ILE A 144 8.07 10.27 -8.91
CA ILE A 144 9.01 9.59 -8.00
C ILE A 144 8.95 10.30 -6.66
N ASP A 145 8.68 9.54 -5.60
CA ASP A 145 8.61 10.04 -4.22
C ASP A 145 9.21 9.03 -3.24
N GLU A 146 9.45 9.45 -1.99
CA GLU A 146 9.93 8.59 -0.90
C GLU A 146 8.86 8.38 0.19
N ILE A 147 8.67 7.13 0.62
CA ILE A 147 7.89 6.80 1.81
C ILE A 147 8.82 6.33 2.91
N SER A 148 8.72 6.97 4.08
CA SER A 148 9.34 6.48 5.32
C SER A 148 8.51 5.33 5.89
N LEU A 149 9.08 4.12 5.92
CA LEU A 149 8.39 2.93 6.45
C LEU A 149 8.36 2.90 7.97
N LYS A 150 9.41 3.40 8.62
CA LYS A 150 9.60 3.41 10.07
C LYS A 150 10.45 4.62 10.47
N LYS A 151 10.30 5.07 11.72
CA LYS A 151 11.25 6.03 12.32
C LYS A 151 12.66 5.45 12.25
N GLY A 152 13.65 6.25 11.84
CA GLY A 152 15.05 5.81 11.72
C GLY A 152 15.55 5.59 10.27
N HIS A 153 15.11 6.40 9.31
CA HIS A 153 15.70 6.46 7.95
C HIS A 153 15.51 5.22 7.06
N THR A 154 14.48 4.41 7.26
CA THR A 154 14.10 3.38 6.26
C THR A 154 13.16 3.99 5.22
N TYR A 155 13.70 4.29 4.04
CA TYR A 155 12.96 4.84 2.91
C TYR A 155 12.64 3.75 1.88
N ARG A 156 11.51 3.88 1.22
CA ARG A 156 11.20 3.16 -0.02
C ARG A 156 10.84 4.18 -1.09
N ILE A 157 11.30 3.89 -2.30
CA ILE A 157 10.94 4.69 -3.46
C ILE A 157 9.56 4.23 -3.93
N VAL A 158 8.70 5.20 -4.20
CA VAL A 158 7.39 5.00 -4.82
C VAL A 158 7.44 5.63 -6.18
N VAL A 159 7.13 4.83 -7.21
CA VAL A 159 6.94 5.35 -8.56
C VAL A 159 5.46 5.23 -8.91
N SER A 160 4.89 6.33 -9.37
CA SER A 160 3.49 6.44 -9.76
C SER A 160 3.35 6.80 -11.23
N ASP A 161 2.38 6.21 -11.90
CA ASP A 161 1.92 6.65 -13.22
C ASP A 161 1.04 7.89 -13.02
N LEU A 162 1.51 9.05 -13.49
CA LEU A 162 0.82 10.32 -13.31
C LEU A 162 -0.40 10.46 -14.21
N VAL A 163 -0.41 9.76 -15.35
CA VAL A 163 -1.54 9.76 -16.29
C VAL A 163 -2.69 8.94 -15.71
N ARG A 164 -2.38 7.71 -15.26
CA ARG A 164 -3.37 6.81 -14.67
C ARG A 164 -3.61 7.04 -13.18
N ARG A 165 -2.91 8.02 -12.58
CA ARG A 165 -2.99 8.43 -11.16
C ARG A 165 -2.90 7.25 -10.21
N ARG A 166 -1.93 6.36 -10.42
CA ARG A 166 -1.77 5.15 -9.61
C ARG A 166 -0.30 4.83 -9.33
N PRO A 167 0.04 4.34 -8.14
CA PRO A 167 1.34 3.73 -7.89
C PRO A 167 1.54 2.52 -8.81
N ILE A 168 2.73 2.42 -9.40
CA ILE A 168 3.11 1.31 -10.28
C ILE A 168 4.26 0.49 -9.73
N TRP A 169 5.07 1.06 -8.84
CA TRP A 169 6.20 0.36 -8.27
C TRP A 169 6.52 0.86 -6.85
N PHE A 170 6.91 -0.08 -6.01
CA PHE A 170 7.38 0.16 -4.65
C PHE A 170 8.64 -0.67 -4.44
N GLY A 171 9.77 -0.01 -4.15
CA GLY A 171 11.03 -0.73 -4.04
C GLY A 171 12.18 0.14 -3.54
N GLY A 172 13.39 -0.30 -3.86
CA GLY A 172 14.62 0.21 -3.27
C GLY A 172 14.81 -0.26 -1.83
N VAL A 173 16.05 -0.36 -1.38
CA VAL A 173 16.37 -0.52 0.05
C VAL A 173 16.53 0.84 0.75
N ASP A 174 16.70 1.89 -0.06
CA ASP A 174 16.94 3.27 0.31
C ASP A 174 16.56 4.21 -0.86
N ARG A 175 17.04 5.46 -0.81
CA ARG A 175 16.87 6.48 -1.85
C ARG A 175 18.12 6.69 -2.73
N SER A 176 18.94 5.66 -2.86
CA SER A 176 20.15 5.70 -3.70
C SER A 176 19.82 5.62 -5.19
N GLU A 177 20.81 5.96 -6.01
CA GLU A 177 20.74 5.80 -7.47
C GLU A 177 20.55 4.32 -7.85
N GLN A 178 21.21 3.40 -7.12
CA GLN A 178 21.07 1.95 -7.32
C GLN A 178 19.65 1.48 -7.02
N SER A 179 19.05 1.96 -5.94
CA SER A 179 17.66 1.65 -5.60
C SER A 179 16.67 2.13 -6.67
N MET A 180 16.92 3.30 -7.26
CA MET A 180 16.09 3.81 -8.36
C MET A 180 16.32 3.04 -9.66
N ALA A 181 17.54 2.59 -9.95
CA ALA A 181 17.85 1.76 -11.12
C ALA A 181 17.05 0.44 -11.14
N LEU A 182 16.72 -0.13 -9.97
CA LEU A 182 15.86 -1.31 -9.87
C LEU A 182 14.47 -1.11 -10.50
N PHE A 183 13.91 0.10 -10.43
CA PHE A 183 12.65 0.42 -11.09
C PHE A 183 12.79 0.36 -12.61
N TYR A 184 13.82 1.01 -13.16
CA TYR A 184 14.05 1.05 -14.59
C TYR A 184 14.38 -0.34 -15.16
N GLN A 185 15.13 -1.15 -14.41
CA GLN A 185 15.38 -2.55 -14.74
C GLN A 185 14.07 -3.36 -14.75
N TRP A 186 13.21 -3.17 -13.74
CA TRP A 186 11.92 -3.85 -13.65
C TRP A 186 10.95 -3.43 -14.75
N LEU A 187 10.95 -2.16 -15.15
CA LEU A 187 10.06 -1.65 -16.20
C LEU A 187 10.48 -2.10 -17.61
N GLU A 188 11.74 -2.54 -17.75
CA GLU A 188 12.40 -2.93 -19.01
C GLU A 188 12.75 -1.72 -19.90
N ALA A 189 13.80 -1.88 -20.71
CA ALA A 189 14.36 -0.79 -21.52
C ALA A 189 13.35 -0.20 -22.52
N LYS A 190 12.56 -1.06 -23.18
CA LYS A 190 11.57 -0.63 -24.18
C LYS A 190 10.55 0.36 -23.61
N LYS A 191 10.02 0.08 -22.42
CA LYS A 191 9.00 0.91 -21.77
C LYS A 191 9.60 2.10 -21.05
N THR A 192 10.83 1.97 -20.57
CA THR A 192 11.58 3.09 -20.01
C THR A 192 11.83 4.16 -21.08
N ALA A 193 12.11 3.76 -22.32
CA ALA A 193 12.27 4.67 -23.45
C ALA A 193 10.98 5.45 -23.81
N ASP A 194 9.79 4.91 -23.47
CA ASP A 194 8.50 5.58 -23.71
C ASP A 194 8.15 6.65 -22.66
N ILE A 195 8.93 6.75 -21.57
CA ILE A 195 8.75 7.78 -20.55
C ILE A 195 9.17 9.13 -21.13
N LYS A 196 8.27 10.11 -21.06
CA LYS A 196 8.47 11.49 -21.57
C LYS A 196 8.65 12.52 -20.47
N LEU A 197 8.09 12.26 -19.29
CA LEU A 197 8.13 13.18 -18.15
C LEU A 197 8.38 12.42 -16.86
N VAL A 198 9.31 12.91 -16.06
CA VAL A 198 9.57 12.42 -14.71
C VAL A 198 9.43 13.58 -13.74
N VAL A 199 8.43 13.50 -12.87
CA VAL A 199 8.25 14.43 -11.76
C VAL A 199 8.91 13.86 -10.52
N MET A 200 9.84 14.59 -9.89
CA MET A 200 10.59 14.08 -8.74
C MET A 200 10.97 15.20 -7.76
N ASP A 201 11.43 14.84 -6.56
CA ASP A 201 12.14 15.77 -5.67
C ASP A 201 13.53 16.14 -6.27
N MET A 202 14.15 17.22 -5.80
CA MET A 202 15.48 17.71 -6.19
C MET A 202 16.63 16.82 -5.67
N TRP A 203 16.37 15.54 -5.43
CA TRP A 203 17.35 14.60 -4.95
C TRP A 203 18.23 14.10 -6.10
N ARG A 204 19.52 14.47 -6.06
CA ARG A 204 20.49 14.21 -7.15
C ARG A 204 20.55 12.73 -7.57
N ALA A 205 20.35 11.78 -6.66
CA ALA A 205 20.41 10.36 -7.02
C ALA A 205 19.25 9.92 -7.95
N PHE A 206 18.07 10.53 -7.81
CA PHE A 206 16.94 10.26 -8.71
C PHE A 206 17.15 10.88 -10.07
N GLU A 207 17.70 12.09 -10.09
CA GLU A 207 18.08 12.79 -11.33
C GLU A 207 19.15 12.01 -12.09
N SER A 208 20.27 11.64 -11.45
CA SER A 208 21.33 10.84 -12.06
C SER A 208 20.81 9.51 -12.61
N SER A 209 19.98 8.79 -11.84
CA SER A 209 19.39 7.53 -12.29
C SER A 209 18.49 7.74 -13.50
N THR A 210 17.67 8.80 -13.49
CA THR A 210 16.75 9.12 -14.59
C THR A 210 17.49 9.52 -15.84
N MET A 211 18.51 10.38 -15.74
CA MET A 211 19.35 10.76 -16.87
C MET A 211 20.08 9.56 -17.48
N LYS A 212 20.44 8.57 -16.67
CA LYS A 212 21.11 7.35 -17.13
C LYS A 212 20.16 6.38 -17.83
N HIS A 213 18.93 6.20 -17.32
CA HIS A 213 18.01 5.16 -17.79
C HIS A 213 16.93 5.67 -18.75
N ALA A 214 16.50 6.93 -18.61
CA ALA A 214 15.50 7.59 -19.42
C ALA A 214 15.97 8.99 -19.86
N PRO A 215 17.11 9.10 -20.60
CA PRO A 215 17.68 10.38 -21.00
C PRO A 215 16.75 11.24 -21.87
N GLN A 216 15.79 10.61 -22.56
CA GLN A 216 14.78 11.29 -23.37
C GLN A 216 13.69 11.97 -22.55
N ALA A 217 13.55 11.66 -21.26
CA ALA A 217 12.48 12.18 -20.43
C ALA A 217 12.82 13.56 -19.88
N ALA A 218 11.88 14.49 -19.95
CA ALA A 218 11.99 15.76 -19.26
C ALA A 218 11.88 15.56 -17.74
N ILE A 219 12.79 16.16 -16.98
CA ILE A 219 12.75 16.15 -15.51
C ILE A 219 12.04 17.43 -15.04
N LEU A 220 10.99 17.25 -14.23
CA LEU A 220 10.27 18.33 -13.59
C LEU A 220 10.35 18.17 -12.08
N TYR A 221 10.84 19.19 -11.38
CA TYR A 221 10.85 19.14 -9.92
C TYR A 221 9.47 19.43 -9.34
N ASP A 222 9.08 18.66 -8.33
CA ASP A 222 7.79 18.81 -7.66
C ASP A 222 7.67 20.18 -6.96
N LYS A 223 6.64 20.93 -7.34
CA LYS A 223 6.29 22.26 -6.77
C LYS A 223 6.20 22.21 -5.26
N PHE A 224 5.68 21.14 -4.65
CA PHE A 224 5.55 21.04 -3.20
C PHE A 224 6.92 21.08 -2.50
N HIS A 225 7.88 20.33 -3.00
CA HIS A 225 9.23 20.28 -2.46
C HIS A 225 9.93 21.63 -2.61
N VAL A 226 9.83 22.27 -3.78
CA VAL A 226 10.40 23.62 -4.00
C VAL A 226 9.76 24.65 -3.06
N MET A 227 8.43 24.64 -2.91
CA MET A 227 7.72 25.51 -1.96
C MET A 227 8.14 25.28 -0.50
N ARG A 228 8.44 24.04 -0.13
CA ARG A 228 8.97 23.70 1.20
C ARG A 228 10.37 24.26 1.40
N HIS A 229 11.23 24.26 0.38
CA HIS A 229 12.55 24.89 0.43
C HIS A 229 12.46 26.41 0.57
N LEU A 230 11.59 27.07 -0.21
CA LEU A 230 11.34 28.51 -0.10
C LEU A 230 10.81 28.88 1.30
N SER A 231 9.91 28.07 1.84
CA SER A 231 9.37 28.24 3.19
C SER A 231 10.45 28.12 4.27
N LYS A 232 11.39 27.17 4.13
CA LYS A 232 12.55 27.03 5.02
C LYS A 232 13.49 28.23 4.91
N ALA A 233 13.75 28.72 3.70
CA ALA A 233 14.59 29.89 3.48
C ALA A 233 13.98 31.14 4.13
N LEU A 234 12.66 31.35 3.99
CA LEU A 234 11.94 32.43 4.66
C LEU A 234 12.04 32.32 6.19
N ASP A 235 11.88 31.12 6.77
CA ASP A 235 12.06 30.92 8.22
C ASP A 235 13.51 31.17 8.67
N THR A 236 14.51 30.87 7.85
CA THR A 236 15.91 31.20 8.10
C THR A 236 16.13 32.72 8.13
N VAL A 237 15.62 33.46 7.14
CA VAL A 237 15.67 34.93 7.12
C VAL A 237 14.99 35.49 8.37
N ARG A 238 13.79 35.00 8.70
CA ARG A 238 13.06 35.39 9.92
C ARG A 238 13.91 35.18 11.18
N LYS A 239 14.58 34.03 11.31
CA LYS A 239 15.47 33.74 12.46
C LYS A 239 16.69 34.65 12.51
N GLN A 240 17.30 34.97 11.35
CA GLN A 240 18.42 35.90 11.28
C GLN A 240 18.01 37.31 11.69
N GLU A 241 16.87 37.79 11.19
CA GLU A 241 16.33 39.10 11.54
C GLU A 241 15.93 39.17 13.02
N TYR A 242 15.34 38.11 13.58
CA TYR A 242 15.05 38.02 15.02
C TYR A 242 16.31 38.16 15.88
N LYS A 243 17.43 37.53 15.47
CA LYS A 243 18.71 37.61 16.19
C LYS A 243 19.35 39.01 16.16
N ARG A 244 19.10 39.79 15.10
CA ARG A 244 19.65 41.14 14.92
C ARG A 244 18.96 42.20 15.77
N LEU A 245 17.71 41.96 16.17
CA LEU A 245 16.92 42.92 16.94
C LEU A 245 17.27 42.91 18.43
N ALA A 246 17.27 44.10 19.03
CA ALA A 246 17.28 44.29 20.47
C ALA A 246 15.98 43.73 21.11
N GLU A 247 16.02 43.43 22.41
CA GLU A 247 14.99 42.62 23.07
C GLU A 247 13.58 43.22 22.99
N ARG A 248 13.46 44.56 23.00
CA ARG A 248 12.18 45.28 22.85
C ARG A 248 11.54 45.13 21.46
N ASP A 249 12.35 45.02 20.41
CA ASP A 249 11.87 44.98 19.01
C ASP A 249 11.59 43.55 18.51
N ARG A 250 11.99 42.53 19.26
CA ARG A 250 11.74 41.11 18.95
C ARG A 250 10.25 40.73 18.98
N SER A 251 9.44 41.52 19.68
CA SER A 251 7.99 41.33 19.80
C SER A 251 7.28 41.30 18.44
N PHE A 252 7.76 42.08 17.46
CA PHE A 252 7.18 42.17 16.12
C PHE A 252 7.38 40.91 15.26
N ILE A 253 8.46 40.16 15.47
CA ILE A 253 8.77 38.92 14.73
C ILE A 253 8.25 37.67 15.47
N LYS A 254 8.12 37.75 16.80
CA LYS A 254 7.61 36.66 17.64
C LYS A 254 6.15 36.38 17.28
N GLY A 255 5.79 35.10 17.14
CA GLY A 255 4.42 34.66 16.79
C GLY A 255 4.06 34.74 15.30
N GLN A 256 4.77 35.51 14.47
CA GLN A 256 4.42 35.72 13.05
C GLN A 256 4.86 34.61 12.09
N LYS A 257 5.42 33.50 12.60
CA LYS A 257 5.94 32.40 11.77
C LYS A 257 4.87 31.83 10.84
N TYR A 258 3.71 31.46 11.38
CA TYR A 258 2.65 30.84 10.58
C TYR A 258 1.99 31.84 9.62
N THR A 259 1.91 33.12 10.00
CA THR A 259 1.47 34.22 9.13
C THR A 259 2.40 34.36 7.92
N LEU A 260 3.72 34.28 8.11
CA LEU A 260 4.71 34.37 7.02
C LEU A 260 4.70 33.14 6.10
N LEU A 261 4.46 31.95 6.66
CA LEU A 261 4.46 30.71 5.90
C LEU A 261 3.16 30.50 5.11
N SER A 262 2.06 31.07 5.58
CA SER A 262 0.76 31.00 4.91
C SER A 262 0.78 31.70 3.55
N SER A 263 0.00 31.20 2.59
CA SER A 263 -0.24 31.90 1.33
C SER A 263 -1.09 33.14 1.58
N LYS A 264 -0.87 34.22 0.82
CA LYS A 264 -1.66 35.47 0.93
C LYS A 264 -3.17 35.25 0.91
N LYS A 265 -3.65 34.26 0.14
CA LYS A 265 -5.08 33.92 0.00
C LYS A 265 -5.68 33.34 1.30
N ASN A 266 -4.86 32.66 2.11
CA ASN A 266 -5.28 31.97 3.33
C ASN A 266 -5.11 32.83 4.59
N LEU A 267 -4.63 34.06 4.45
CA LEU A 267 -4.43 34.97 5.58
C LEU A 267 -5.73 35.63 6.02
N THR A 268 -5.97 35.62 7.33
CA THR A 268 -7.00 36.44 7.99
C THR A 268 -6.71 37.93 7.85
N LEU A 269 -7.72 38.77 8.06
CA LEU A 269 -7.55 40.23 8.01
C LEU A 269 -6.49 40.71 9.00
N GLU A 270 -6.52 40.19 10.23
CA GLU A 270 -5.51 40.46 11.26
C GLU A 270 -4.11 40.04 10.82
N GLY A 271 -3.98 38.85 10.21
CA GLY A 271 -2.71 38.35 9.68
C GLY A 271 -2.15 39.25 8.57
N ARG A 272 -3.01 39.77 7.68
CA ARG A 272 -2.60 40.72 6.63
C ARG A 272 -2.11 42.04 7.21
N THR A 273 -2.80 42.57 8.21
CA THR A 273 -2.40 43.81 8.89
C THR A 273 -1.08 43.64 9.63
N ALA A 274 -0.91 42.52 10.33
CA ALA A 274 0.33 42.17 11.01
C ALA A 274 1.51 42.05 10.03
N LEU A 275 1.31 41.38 8.88
CA LEU A 275 2.34 41.31 7.84
C LEU A 275 2.67 42.66 7.22
N LYS A 276 1.66 43.52 6.99
CA LYS A 276 1.90 44.87 6.43
C LYS A 276 2.80 45.69 7.36
N LYS A 277 2.54 45.66 8.67
CA LYS A 277 3.37 46.31 9.70
C LYS A 277 4.77 45.70 9.79
N LEU A 278 4.86 44.38 9.65
CA LEU A 278 6.14 43.65 9.67
C LEU A 278 7.00 43.97 8.43
N PHE A 279 6.38 44.07 7.25
CA PHE A 279 7.05 44.36 5.99
C PHE A 279 7.48 45.83 5.88
N SER A 280 6.75 46.77 6.49
CA SER A 280 7.21 48.16 6.59
C SER A 280 8.44 48.28 7.50
N ALA A 281 8.51 47.47 8.56
CA ALA A 281 9.63 47.49 9.51
C ALA A 281 10.85 46.68 9.03
N ASN A 282 10.65 45.62 8.23
CA ASN A 282 11.73 44.74 7.79
C ASN A 282 11.69 44.47 6.27
N LYS A 283 12.48 45.25 5.52
CA LYS A 283 12.60 45.13 4.06
C LYS A 283 13.11 43.76 3.61
N ARG A 284 14.07 43.16 4.31
CA ARG A 284 14.63 41.83 3.96
C ARG A 284 13.59 40.73 4.03
N LEU A 285 12.77 40.76 5.08
CA LEU A 285 11.69 39.81 5.28
C LEU A 285 10.58 39.99 4.23
N ASN A 286 10.27 41.24 3.86
CA ASN A 286 9.35 41.56 2.78
C ASN A 286 9.84 40.99 1.43
N THR A 287 11.09 41.25 1.05
CA THR A 287 11.67 40.71 -0.18
C THR A 287 11.62 39.18 -0.21
N ALA A 288 12.02 38.51 0.88
CA ALA A 288 11.96 37.06 0.98
C ALA A 288 10.53 36.51 0.85
N TYR A 289 9.55 37.20 1.43
CA TYR A 289 8.14 36.84 1.31
C TYR A 289 7.63 36.99 -0.13
N LEU A 290 7.94 38.11 -0.79
CA LEU A 290 7.54 38.35 -2.18
C LEU A 290 8.13 37.31 -3.15
N LEU A 291 9.41 36.94 -2.98
CA LEU A 291 10.05 35.90 -3.78
C LEU A 291 9.40 34.51 -3.60
N LYS A 292 8.94 34.20 -2.38
CA LYS A 292 8.21 32.95 -2.11
C LYS A 292 6.81 32.98 -2.71
N GLU A 293 6.11 34.11 -2.64
CA GLU A 293 4.76 34.24 -3.21
C GLU A 293 4.78 34.31 -4.75
N SER A 294 5.82 34.87 -5.38
CA SER A 294 5.93 34.90 -6.85
C SER A 294 6.10 33.51 -7.45
N PHE A 295 6.81 32.60 -6.78
CA PHE A 295 6.90 31.19 -7.18
C PHE A 295 5.60 30.41 -6.92
N GLY A 296 4.80 30.86 -5.95
CA GLY A 296 3.53 30.23 -5.59
C GLY A 296 2.41 30.47 -6.61
N GLN A 297 2.51 31.53 -7.41
CA GLN A 297 1.57 31.89 -8.49
C GLN A 297 1.50 30.78 -9.56
#